data_AF-A0A167VD14-F1
#
_entry.id   AF-A0A167VD14-F1
#
_cell.length_a   1.000
_cell.length_b   1.000
_cell.length_c   1.000
_cell.angle_alpha   90.00
_cell.angle_beta   90.00
_cell.angle_gamma   90.00
#
_symmetry.space_group_name_H-M   'P 1'
#
loop_
_entity.id
_entity.type
_entity.pdbx_description
1 polymer ?
#
loop_
_entity_poly.entity_id
_entity_poly.type
_entity_poly.pdbx_seq_one_letter_code
_entity_poly.pdbx_strand_id
1 'polypeptide(L)'
;MSLGREDEIATSMRLAFLKQAAHHLHGSSLSTSSHLLQTHHQLLLDKGKFIPVAQHKEYCAACGSLRMSDWPKTLFKEEPNAKRRRRRQRQKQKQQSHTTGTTLTEQPTRSGTVYDCLRCHRKKILIDRRPPARPVSVQANLAASEKGPGSAAGQQQQQQHPSDNAGSKKRAKARKQQGLLASLQAKKTQQQSSSLDLLDFLQP
;
A
#
# COMPACT_ATOMS: atom_id res chain seq x y z
N MET A 1 -31.97 -18.82 25.62
CA MET A 1 -31.42 -17.97 24.54
C MET A 1 -30.56 -18.74 23.52
N SER A 2 -30.77 -20.06 23.34
CA SER A 2 -29.87 -20.89 22.51
C SER A 2 -30.27 -20.97 21.03
N LEU A 3 -31.54 -20.66 20.69
CA LEU A 3 -32.05 -20.79 19.32
C LEU A 3 -31.35 -19.85 18.31
N GLY A 4 -30.96 -18.64 18.74
CA GLY A 4 -30.32 -17.68 17.84
C GLY A 4 -28.93 -18.09 17.34
N ARG A 5 -28.19 -18.91 18.10
CA ARG A 5 -26.85 -19.38 17.67
C ARG A 5 -26.92 -20.50 16.64
N GLU A 6 -27.85 -21.43 16.82
CA GLU A 6 -28.07 -22.54 15.88
C GLU A 6 -28.48 -22.01 14.51
N ASP A 7 -29.40 -21.04 14.48
CA ASP A 7 -29.84 -20.37 13.25
C ASP A 7 -28.69 -19.58 12.59
N GLU A 8 -27.81 -18.96 13.38
CA GLU A 8 -26.64 -18.27 12.85
C GLU A 8 -25.62 -19.26 12.23
N ILE A 9 -25.39 -20.41 12.87
CA ILE A 9 -24.51 -21.46 12.33
C ILE A 9 -25.08 -22.00 11.02
N ALA A 10 -26.36 -22.39 11.00
CA ALA A 10 -27.02 -22.91 9.80
C ALA A 10 -26.99 -21.91 8.63
N THR A 11 -27.22 -20.62 8.91
CA THR A 11 -27.15 -19.57 7.88
C THR A 11 -25.72 -19.33 7.39
N SER A 12 -24.73 -19.37 8.28
CA SER A 12 -23.32 -19.24 7.89
C SER A 12 -22.86 -20.39 6.98
N MET A 13 -23.26 -21.63 7.29
CA MET A 13 -22.98 -22.81 6.46
C MET A 13 -23.65 -22.69 5.09
N ARG A 14 -24.91 -22.25 5.05
CA ARG A 14 -25.64 -22.03 3.79
C ARG A 14 -24.96 -20.97 2.93
N LEU A 15 -24.52 -19.86 3.51
CA LEU A 15 -23.80 -18.81 2.77
C LEU A 15 -22.47 -19.33 2.19
N ALA A 16 -21.71 -20.07 3.00
CA ALA A 16 -20.46 -20.68 2.54
C ALA A 16 -20.69 -21.67 1.39
N PHE A 17 -21.70 -22.54 1.52
CA PHE A 17 -22.09 -23.50 0.48
C PHE A 17 -22.49 -22.80 -0.82
N LEU A 18 -23.36 -21.78 -0.77
CA LEU A 18 -23.79 -21.05 -1.96
C LEU A 18 -22.61 -20.40 -2.68
N LYS A 19 -21.67 -19.81 -1.93
CA LYS A 19 -20.46 -19.22 -2.50
C LYS A 19 -19.59 -20.28 -3.18
N GLN A 20 -19.30 -21.39 -2.50
CA GLN A 20 -18.44 -22.46 -3.02
C GLN A 20 -19.07 -23.15 -4.24
N ALA A 21 -20.36 -23.48 -4.18
CA ALA A 21 -21.10 -24.07 -5.29
C ALA A 21 -21.10 -23.15 -6.52
N ALA A 22 -21.24 -21.84 -6.33
CA ALA A 22 -21.15 -20.88 -7.42
C ALA A 22 -19.79 -20.87 -8.11
N HIS A 23 -18.69 -20.95 -7.35
CA HIS A 23 -17.35 -21.04 -7.92
C HIS A 23 -17.14 -22.34 -8.70
N HIS A 24 -17.63 -23.46 -8.19
CA HIS A 24 -17.54 -24.76 -8.87
C HIS A 24 -18.34 -24.79 -10.18
N LEU A 25 -19.56 -24.24 -10.16
CA LEU A 25 -20.45 -24.21 -11.33
C LEU A 25 -20.12 -23.11 -12.34
N HIS A 26 -19.18 -22.21 -12.04
CA HIS A 26 -18.88 -21.09 -12.91
C HIS A 26 -18.43 -21.53 -14.32
N GLY A 27 -17.60 -22.58 -14.39
CA GLY A 27 -17.08 -23.12 -15.65
C GLY A 27 -18.13 -23.87 -16.48
N SER A 28 -19.15 -24.44 -15.85
CA SER A 28 -20.19 -25.22 -16.54
C SER A 28 -21.45 -24.41 -16.84
N SER A 29 -21.87 -23.51 -15.94
CA SER A 29 -23.04 -22.66 -16.10
C SER A 29 -22.85 -21.30 -15.42
N LEU A 30 -22.63 -20.27 -16.26
CA LEU A 30 -22.58 -18.89 -15.82
C LEU A 30 -23.92 -18.40 -15.24
N SER A 31 -25.03 -18.92 -15.75
CA SER A 31 -26.37 -18.54 -15.28
C SER A 31 -26.61 -19.02 -13.85
N THR A 32 -26.35 -20.31 -13.60
CA THR A 32 -26.57 -20.94 -12.29
C THR A 32 -25.64 -20.38 -11.24
N SER A 33 -24.35 -20.24 -11.54
CA SER A 33 -23.37 -19.64 -10.62
C SER A 33 -23.76 -18.21 -10.22
N SER A 34 -24.22 -17.40 -11.16
CA SER A 34 -24.68 -16.04 -10.88
C SER A 34 -25.95 -16.02 -10.02
N HIS A 35 -26.90 -16.94 -10.27
CA HIS A 35 -28.10 -17.06 -9.45
C HIS A 35 -27.76 -17.43 -8.00
N LEU A 36 -26.85 -18.38 -7.78
CA LEU A 36 -26.42 -18.76 -6.43
C LEU A 36 -25.78 -17.60 -5.67
N LEU A 37 -24.93 -16.80 -6.34
CA LEU A 37 -24.31 -15.61 -5.74
C LEU A 37 -25.31 -14.47 -5.48
N GLN A 38 -26.33 -14.35 -6.32
CA GLN A 38 -27.43 -13.41 -6.08
C GLN A 38 -28.22 -13.80 -4.82
N THR A 39 -28.59 -15.07 -4.70
CA THR A 39 -29.28 -15.61 -3.52
C THR A 39 -28.41 -15.46 -2.27
N HIS A 40 -27.10 -15.71 -2.37
CA HIS A 40 -26.15 -15.45 -1.29
C HIS A 40 -26.16 -13.98 -0.85
N HIS A 41 -26.17 -13.04 -1.79
CA HIS A 41 -26.23 -11.61 -1.46
C HIS A 41 -27.57 -11.22 -0.82
N GLN A 42 -28.70 -11.71 -1.33
CA GLN A 42 -30.00 -11.45 -0.72
C GLN A 42 -30.04 -11.93 0.73
N LEU A 43 -29.58 -13.15 0.99
CA LEU A 43 -29.49 -13.69 2.35
C LEU A 43 -28.58 -12.86 3.27
N LEU A 44 -27.48 -12.30 2.77
CA LEU A 44 -26.64 -11.37 3.54
C LEU A 44 -27.42 -10.11 3.92
N LEU A 45 -28.14 -9.52 2.96
CA LEU A 45 -28.94 -8.30 3.19
C LEU A 45 -30.08 -8.55 4.18
N ASP A 46 -30.79 -9.68 4.06
CA ASP A 46 -31.87 -10.08 4.96
C ASP A 46 -31.39 -10.20 6.41
N LYS A 47 -30.11 -10.57 6.59
CA LYS A 47 -29.46 -10.66 7.91
C LYS A 47 -28.79 -9.35 8.34
N GLY A 48 -28.94 -8.26 7.58
CA GLY A 48 -28.29 -6.97 7.84
C GLY A 48 -26.77 -7.00 7.69
N LYS A 49 -26.21 -8.04 7.07
CA LYS A 49 -24.77 -8.18 6.82
C LYS A 49 -24.42 -7.48 5.51
N PHE A 50 -23.37 -6.66 5.54
CA PHE A 50 -22.87 -5.99 4.34
C PHE A 50 -21.87 -6.88 3.59
N ILE A 51 -21.78 -6.71 2.27
CA ILE A 51 -20.75 -7.36 1.47
C ILE A 51 -19.39 -6.71 1.78
N PRO A 52 -18.36 -7.48 2.19
CA PRO A 52 -17.02 -6.94 2.38
C PRO A 52 -16.39 -6.52 1.05
N VAL A 53 -15.51 -5.53 1.09
CA VAL A 53 -14.86 -4.95 -0.10
C VAL A 53 -14.14 -6.02 -0.94
N ALA A 54 -13.55 -7.04 -0.31
CA ALA A 54 -12.91 -8.16 -1.01
C ALA A 54 -13.89 -8.91 -1.93
N GLN A 55 -15.10 -9.21 -1.44
CA GLN A 55 -16.13 -9.90 -2.22
C GLN A 55 -16.69 -9.06 -3.37
N HIS A 56 -16.72 -7.73 -3.21
CA HIS A 56 -17.05 -6.84 -4.33
C HIS A 56 -16.03 -6.92 -5.47
N LYS A 57 -14.79 -7.36 -5.23
CA LYS A 57 -13.81 -7.60 -6.29
C LYS A 57 -14.06 -8.93 -7.00
N GLU A 58 -14.59 -9.91 -6.28
CA GLU A 58 -14.82 -11.29 -6.75
C GLU A 58 -16.11 -11.45 -7.58
N TYR A 59 -17.19 -10.73 -7.26
CA TYR A 59 -18.45 -10.85 -7.99
C TYR A 59 -19.27 -9.56 -8.00
N CYS A 60 -20.21 -9.47 -8.95
CA CYS A 60 -21.13 -8.36 -9.06
C CYS A 60 -22.24 -8.49 -8.00
N ALA A 61 -22.35 -7.50 -7.12
CA ALA A 61 -23.40 -7.48 -6.09
C ALA A 61 -24.82 -7.40 -6.67
N ALA A 62 -24.99 -6.97 -7.92
CA ALA A 62 -26.31 -6.78 -8.51
C ALA A 62 -26.89 -8.03 -9.16
N CYS A 63 -26.07 -8.72 -9.95
CA CYS A 63 -26.48 -9.87 -10.77
C CYS A 63 -25.79 -11.18 -10.36
N GLY A 64 -24.91 -11.15 -9.36
CA GLY A 64 -24.15 -12.31 -8.88
C GLY A 64 -23.03 -12.80 -9.81
N SER A 65 -22.76 -12.14 -10.94
CA SER A 65 -21.74 -12.64 -11.88
C SER A 65 -20.32 -12.53 -11.35
N LEU A 66 -19.58 -13.65 -11.41
CA LEU A 66 -18.18 -13.74 -11.01
C LEU A 66 -17.28 -12.87 -11.90
N ARG A 67 -16.36 -12.16 -11.25
CA ARG A 67 -15.38 -11.26 -11.84
C ARG A 67 -14.05 -11.98 -11.93
N MET A 68 -13.67 -12.37 -13.13
CA MET A 68 -12.37 -12.98 -13.39
C MET A 68 -11.26 -11.91 -13.50
N SER A 69 -10.00 -12.34 -13.65
CA SER A 69 -8.85 -11.46 -13.86
C SER A 69 -9.12 -10.45 -14.98
N ASP A 70 -9.73 -10.91 -16.06
CA ASP A 70 -9.86 -10.20 -17.34
C ASP A 70 -11.08 -9.27 -17.40
N TRP A 71 -11.80 -9.12 -16.28
CA TRP A 71 -12.93 -8.20 -16.22
C TRP A 71 -12.50 -6.74 -16.38
N PRO A 72 -13.31 -5.90 -17.07
CA PRO A 72 -12.98 -4.50 -17.29
C PRO A 72 -12.91 -3.77 -15.95
N LYS A 73 -11.72 -3.23 -15.69
CA LYS A 73 -11.38 -2.47 -14.49
C LYS A 73 -10.71 -1.18 -14.94
N THR A 74 -11.28 -0.05 -14.55
CA THR A 74 -10.69 1.26 -14.84
C THR A 74 -10.13 1.83 -13.54
N LEU A 75 -8.83 2.06 -13.50
CA LEU A 75 -8.18 2.77 -12.41
C LEU A 75 -8.37 4.26 -12.60
N PHE A 76 -8.79 4.97 -11.56
CA PHE A 76 -8.84 6.42 -11.55
C PHE A 76 -8.02 6.98 -10.38
N LYS A 77 -7.40 8.13 -10.63
CA LYS A 77 -6.69 8.91 -9.63
C LYS A 77 -7.28 10.31 -9.64
N GLU A 78 -7.90 10.70 -8.53
CA GLU A 78 -8.37 12.06 -8.35
C GLU A 78 -7.16 12.95 -8.04
N GLU A 79 -6.72 13.70 -9.05
CA GLU A 79 -5.70 14.73 -8.88
C GLU A 79 -6.24 15.83 -7.94
N PRO A 80 -5.44 16.29 -6.96
CA PRO A 80 -5.91 17.27 -5.99
C PRO A 80 -6.17 18.60 -6.69
N ASN A 81 -7.44 18.91 -6.94
CA ASN A 81 -7.87 20.10 -7.66
C ASN A 81 -7.17 21.36 -7.14
N ALA A 82 -6.25 21.92 -7.94
CA ALA A 82 -5.40 23.05 -7.56
C ALA A 82 -6.23 24.29 -7.14
N LYS A 83 -7.42 24.48 -7.73
CA LYS A 83 -8.34 25.57 -7.36
C LYS A 83 -8.90 25.37 -5.94
N ARG A 84 -9.22 24.12 -5.57
CA ARG A 84 -9.70 23.75 -4.22
C ARG A 84 -8.57 23.85 -3.18
N ARG A 85 -7.33 23.55 -3.55
CA ARG A 85 -6.13 23.80 -2.70
C ARG A 85 -5.97 25.30 -2.41
N ARG A 86 -6.02 26.16 -3.43
CA ARG A 86 -5.89 27.63 -3.29
C ARG A 86 -7.01 28.25 -2.44
N ARG A 87 -8.27 27.81 -2.61
CA ARG A 87 -9.40 28.32 -1.80
C ARG A 87 -9.27 27.95 -0.32
N ARG A 88 -8.81 26.74 -0.01
CA ARG A 88 -8.55 26.30 1.38
C ARG A 88 -7.33 26.98 2.00
N GLN A 89 -6.26 27.21 1.24
CA GLN A 89 -5.09 27.97 1.71
C GLN A 89 -5.46 29.42 2.06
N ARG A 90 -6.25 30.10 1.21
CA ARG A 90 -6.75 31.46 1.49
C ARG A 90 -7.65 31.53 2.72
N GLN A 91 -8.47 30.51 2.98
CA GLN A 91 -9.30 30.46 4.19
C GLN A 91 -8.46 30.23 5.46
N LYS A 92 -7.38 29.43 5.37
CA LYS A 92 -6.48 29.17 6.49
C LYS A 92 -5.60 30.39 6.84
N GLN A 93 -5.19 31.16 5.83
CA GLN A 93 -4.45 32.43 6.02
C GLN A 93 -5.30 33.52 6.69
N LYS A 94 -6.62 33.50 6.56
CA LYS A 94 -7.51 34.48 7.21
C LYS A 94 -7.79 34.19 8.70
N GLN A 95 -7.34 33.05 9.22
CA GLN A 95 -7.57 32.61 10.61
C GLN A 95 -6.28 32.37 11.41
N GLN A 96 -5.10 32.61 10.84
CA GLN A 96 -3.80 32.39 11.50
C GLN A 96 -2.97 33.67 11.51
N SER A 97 -3.31 34.59 12.41
CA SER A 97 -2.42 35.69 12.83
C SER A 97 -1.56 35.34 14.05
N HIS A 98 -1.67 34.14 14.62
CA HIS A 98 -0.74 33.67 15.65
C HIS A 98 -0.47 32.16 15.50
N THR A 99 0.79 31.79 15.74
CA THR A 99 1.41 30.46 15.76
C THR A 99 2.13 30.00 14.48
N THR A 100 3.43 29.85 14.67
CA THR A 100 4.50 29.47 13.75
C THR A 100 4.42 28.02 13.29
N GLY A 101 4.75 27.80 12.01
CA GLY A 101 5.35 26.58 11.50
C GLY A 101 4.50 25.32 11.55
N THR A 102 3.67 25.09 10.53
CA THR A 102 3.17 23.74 10.23
C THR A 102 3.40 23.42 8.77
N THR A 103 4.26 22.43 8.54
CA THR A 103 4.60 21.87 7.24
C THR A 103 3.35 21.43 6.47
N LEU A 104 3.39 21.64 5.16
CA LEU A 104 2.33 21.27 4.22
C LEU A 104 2.09 19.76 4.27
N THR A 105 1.13 19.31 5.10
CA THR A 105 0.56 17.97 4.99
C THR A 105 0.01 17.78 3.58
N GLU A 106 0.72 17.00 2.75
CA GLU A 106 0.23 16.55 1.47
C GLU A 106 -1.09 15.81 1.69
N GLN A 107 -2.17 16.31 1.07
CA GLN A 107 -3.45 15.62 1.14
C GLN A 107 -3.34 14.31 0.33
N PRO A 108 -3.88 13.20 0.86
CA PRO A 108 -3.88 11.94 0.13
C PRO A 108 -4.70 12.11 -1.15
N THR A 109 -4.05 11.89 -2.29
CA THR A 109 -4.72 11.75 -3.59
C THR A 109 -5.65 10.55 -3.49
N ARG A 110 -6.94 10.74 -3.75
CA ARG A 110 -7.92 9.64 -3.71
C ARG A 110 -7.80 8.85 -5.01
N SER A 111 -7.29 7.63 -4.93
CA SER A 111 -7.33 6.69 -6.05
C SER A 111 -8.45 5.67 -5.83
N GLY A 112 -8.93 5.08 -6.91
CA GLY A 112 -9.89 3.99 -6.83
C GLY A 112 -9.95 3.18 -8.12
N THR A 113 -10.72 2.09 -8.05
CA THR A 113 -10.98 1.18 -9.17
C THR A 113 -12.47 1.16 -9.46
N VAL A 114 -12.84 1.42 -10.72
CA VAL A 114 -14.20 1.20 -11.23
C VAL A 114 -14.25 -0.19 -11.86
N TYR A 115 -15.21 -0.99 -11.42
CA TYR A 115 -15.48 -2.30 -11.98
C TYR A 115 -16.80 -2.26 -12.74
N ASP A 116 -16.76 -2.62 -14.02
CA ASP A 116 -17.93 -2.64 -14.90
C ASP A 116 -18.41 -4.07 -15.10
N CYS A 117 -19.72 -4.30 -14.93
CA CYS A 117 -20.30 -5.63 -15.09
C CYS A 117 -20.69 -5.92 -16.53
N LEU A 118 -20.12 -6.96 -17.13
CA LEU A 118 -20.45 -7.33 -18.52
C LEU A 118 -21.83 -7.96 -18.70
N ARG A 119 -22.45 -8.47 -17.62
CA ARG A 119 -23.79 -9.09 -17.69
C ARG A 119 -24.94 -8.11 -17.47
N CYS A 120 -24.79 -7.17 -16.53
CA CYS A 120 -25.85 -6.23 -16.18
C CYS A 120 -25.45 -4.75 -16.35
N HIS A 121 -24.26 -4.47 -16.86
CA HIS A 121 -23.70 -3.13 -17.12
C HIS A 121 -23.64 -2.17 -15.92
N ARG A 122 -23.90 -2.67 -14.70
CA ARG A 122 -23.75 -1.87 -13.48
C ARG A 122 -22.28 -1.66 -13.13
N LYS A 123 -21.96 -0.42 -12.80
CA LYS A 123 -20.62 0.02 -12.39
C LYS A 123 -20.51 0.03 -10.86
N LYS A 124 -19.37 -0.39 -10.33
CA LYS A 124 -19.06 -0.32 -8.89
C LYS A 124 -17.71 0.37 -8.69
N ILE A 125 -17.70 1.44 -7.90
CA ILE A 125 -16.50 2.22 -7.58
C ILE A 125 -15.96 1.75 -6.22
N LEU A 126 -14.73 1.25 -6.19
CA LEU A 126 -13.98 0.94 -4.97
C LEU A 126 -12.92 2.03 -4.78
N ILE A 127 -12.99 2.75 -3.66
CA ILE A 127 -12.02 3.80 -3.32
C ILE A 127 -10.91 3.20 -2.47
N ASP A 128 -9.67 3.34 -2.90
CA ASP A 128 -8.50 2.95 -2.12
C ASP A 128 -8.22 4.01 -1.07
N ARG A 129 -8.54 3.70 0.19
CA ARG A 129 -8.15 4.53 1.32
C ARG A 129 -6.73 4.17 1.75
N ARG A 130 -5.72 4.51 0.94
CA ARG A 130 -4.33 4.40 1.39
C ARG A 130 -4.09 5.47 2.46
N PRO A 131 -3.65 5.11 3.68
CA PRO A 131 -3.25 6.12 4.66
C PRO A 131 -2.05 6.91 4.12
N PRO A 132 -1.95 8.21 4.41
CA PRO A 132 -0.82 9.01 3.96
C PRO A 132 0.48 8.41 4.53
N ALA A 133 1.43 8.10 3.65
CA ALA A 133 2.77 7.71 4.07
C ALA A 133 3.39 8.88 4.85
N ARG A 134 3.91 8.64 6.06
CA ARG A 134 4.58 9.68 6.84
C ARG A 134 5.88 10.07 6.10
N PRO A 135 6.11 11.35 5.81
CA PRO A 135 7.39 11.78 5.26
C PRO A 135 8.48 11.62 6.32
N VAL A 136 9.52 10.83 6.02
CA VAL A 136 10.76 10.78 6.80
C VAL A 136 11.51 12.08 6.55
N SER A 137 11.49 12.99 7.52
CA SER A 137 12.26 14.24 7.44
C SER A 137 13.74 13.94 7.67
N VAL A 138 14.55 13.97 6.62
CA VAL A 138 16.00 14.09 6.76
C VAL A 138 16.30 15.59 6.90
N GLN A 139 16.40 16.07 8.14
CA GLN A 139 17.00 17.36 8.43
C GLN A 139 18.51 17.18 8.53
N ALA A 140 19.27 17.89 7.70
CA ALA A 140 20.68 18.16 7.99
C ALA A 140 20.98 19.60 7.56
N ASN A 141 21.19 20.44 8.57
CA ASN A 141 21.50 21.85 8.49
C ASN A 141 22.81 22.13 7.74
N LEU A 142 22.79 23.22 6.98
CA LEU A 142 23.97 23.93 6.52
C LEU A 142 24.51 24.80 7.66
N ALA A 143 25.79 24.65 8.00
CA ALA A 143 26.57 25.69 8.66
C ALA A 143 28.04 25.59 8.20
N ALA A 144 28.56 26.71 7.75
CA ALA A 144 29.90 26.94 7.21
C ALA A 144 30.90 27.34 8.31
N SER A 145 32.14 27.60 7.89
CA SER A 145 33.35 28.04 8.63
C SER A 145 34.13 26.96 9.39
N GLU A 146 35.46 26.85 9.35
CA GLU A 146 36.54 27.57 8.65
C GLU A 146 37.86 26.76 8.81
N LYS A 147 38.79 26.94 7.86
CA LYS A 147 40.27 26.78 7.83
C LYS A 147 41.00 25.86 8.85
N GLY A 148 41.84 24.94 8.32
CA GLY A 148 42.93 24.24 9.06
C GLY A 148 44.20 25.11 9.24
N PRO A 149 45.43 24.57 9.40
CA PRO A 149 45.90 23.19 9.62
C PRO A 149 46.88 23.07 10.85
N GLY A 150 47.46 21.88 11.10
CA GLY A 150 48.75 21.80 11.82
C GLY A 150 48.87 20.77 12.95
N SER A 151 49.94 19.97 12.88
CA SER A 151 50.27 18.81 13.71
C SER A 151 51.11 19.16 14.96
N ALA A 152 51.19 18.16 15.85
CA ALA A 152 52.32 17.77 16.71
C ALA A 152 52.36 18.24 18.19
N ALA A 153 52.32 17.21 19.05
CA ALA A 153 53.13 16.95 20.24
C ALA A 153 53.29 18.01 21.34
N GLY A 154 52.86 17.66 22.55
CA GLY A 154 53.26 18.31 23.80
C GLY A 154 52.50 17.75 24.99
N GLN A 155 53.22 17.28 26.01
CA GLN A 155 52.75 16.44 27.10
C GLN A 155 52.25 17.24 28.32
N GLN A 156 51.57 16.50 29.21
CA GLN A 156 51.47 16.65 30.68
C GLN A 156 50.16 17.20 31.30
N GLN A 157 49.43 16.23 31.86
CA GLN A 157 48.82 16.18 33.20
C GLN A 157 47.77 17.24 33.57
N GLN A 158 46.50 16.83 33.54
CA GLN A 158 45.66 16.77 34.75
C GLN A 158 44.36 15.98 34.51
N GLN A 159 43.89 15.41 35.61
CA GLN A 159 42.74 14.55 35.83
C GLN A 159 41.50 14.85 34.96
N GLN A 160 40.92 13.81 34.36
CA GLN A 160 39.48 13.47 34.35
C GLN A 160 39.19 12.36 33.35
N HIS A 161 38.35 11.40 33.75
CA HIS A 161 37.90 10.26 32.93
C HIS A 161 37.41 10.71 31.53
N PRO A 162 38.02 10.23 30.42
CA PRO A 162 37.45 10.42 29.09
C PRO A 162 36.52 9.26 28.76
N SER A 163 35.26 9.60 28.48
CA SER A 163 34.23 8.68 28.01
C SER A 163 34.64 8.00 26.69
N ASP A 164 34.27 6.72 26.61
CA ASP A 164 34.56 5.71 25.59
C ASP A 164 33.89 5.95 24.21
N ASN A 165 33.88 7.19 23.70
CA ASN A 165 33.07 7.58 22.54
C ASN A 165 33.81 8.34 21.42
N ALA A 166 35.14 8.30 21.37
CA ALA A 166 35.91 8.88 20.27
C ALA A 166 36.22 7.90 19.11
N GLY A 167 36.05 6.59 19.31
CA GLY A 167 36.34 5.55 18.29
C GLY A 167 35.18 5.19 17.37
N SER A 168 33.95 5.65 17.66
CA SER A 168 32.73 5.21 16.97
C SER A 168 32.56 5.86 15.58
N LYS A 169 32.91 7.14 15.44
CA LYS A 169 32.82 7.88 14.16
C LYS A 169 33.85 7.43 13.12
N LYS A 170 35.05 7.01 13.53
CA LYS A 170 36.10 6.48 12.63
C LYS A 170 35.71 5.09 12.08
N ARG A 171 35.15 4.21 12.92
CA ARG A 171 34.62 2.90 12.48
C ARG A 171 33.43 3.02 11.53
N ALA A 172 32.54 4.00 11.74
CA ALA A 172 31.40 4.23 10.85
C ALA A 172 31.80 4.69 9.44
N LYS A 173 32.87 5.50 9.29
CA LYS A 173 33.41 5.90 7.99
C LYS A 173 34.11 4.74 7.26
N ALA A 174 34.91 3.93 7.97
CA ALA A 174 35.56 2.75 7.39
C ALA A 174 34.52 1.73 6.88
N ARG A 175 33.44 1.48 7.63
CA ARG A 175 32.34 0.59 7.20
C ARG A 175 31.59 1.12 5.97
N LYS A 176 31.40 2.44 5.84
CA LYS A 176 30.74 3.05 4.67
C LYS A 176 31.56 2.94 3.39
N GLN A 177 32.89 3.10 3.47
CA GLN A 177 33.75 2.97 2.28
C GLN A 177 33.94 1.51 1.86
N GLN A 178 34.00 0.58 2.81
CA GLN A 178 34.18 -0.84 2.51
C GLN A 178 32.90 -1.50 1.95
N GLY A 179 31.71 -1.02 2.31
CA GLY A 179 30.43 -1.54 1.80
C GLY A 179 30.15 -1.24 0.32
N LEU A 180 30.72 -0.16 -0.23
CA LEU A 180 30.51 0.22 -1.63
C LEU A 180 31.20 -0.76 -2.59
N LEU A 181 32.44 -1.17 -2.29
CA LEU A 181 33.16 -2.15 -3.10
C LEU A 181 32.54 -3.55 -3.02
N ALA A 182 32.02 -3.94 -1.84
CA ALA A 182 31.30 -5.20 -1.65
C ALA A 182 30.01 -5.27 -2.50
N SER A 183 29.26 -4.17 -2.62
CA SER A 183 28.06 -4.11 -3.48
C SER A 183 28.39 -4.19 -4.97
N LEU A 184 29.54 -3.67 -5.40
CA LEU A 184 29.98 -3.78 -6.80
C LEU A 184 30.42 -5.21 -7.15
N GLN A 185 31.06 -5.92 -6.22
CA GLN A 185 31.42 -7.33 -6.41
C GLN A 185 30.20 -8.25 -6.43
N ALA A 186 29.20 -8.01 -5.57
CA ALA A 186 27.96 -8.80 -5.55
C ALA A 186 27.16 -8.73 -6.87
N LYS A 187 27.18 -7.58 -7.56
CA LYS A 187 26.56 -7.46 -8.89
C LYS A 187 27.25 -8.30 -9.97
N LYS A 188 28.56 -8.51 -9.86
CA LYS A 188 29.32 -9.31 -10.83
C LYS A 188 29.07 -10.81 -10.66
N THR A 189 28.82 -11.27 -9.43
CA THR A 189 28.50 -12.68 -9.15
C THR A 189 27.06 -13.03 -9.51
N GLN A 190 26.13 -12.07 -9.47
CA GLN A 190 24.73 -12.30 -9.85
C GLN A 190 24.51 -12.40 -11.38
N GLN A 191 25.54 -12.15 -12.20
CA GLN A 191 25.50 -12.40 -13.65
C GLN A 191 25.87 -13.84 -14.04
N GLN A 192 26.18 -14.73 -13.09
CA GLN A 192 26.62 -16.11 -13.39
C GLN A 192 25.72 -17.23 -12.84
N SER A 193 24.50 -16.92 -12.37
CA SER A 193 23.52 -17.99 -12.08
C SER A 193 22.13 -17.65 -12.62
N SER A 194 21.81 -18.38 -13.70
CA SER A 194 20.47 -18.64 -14.23
C SER A 194 19.63 -17.42 -14.64
N SER A 195 20.00 -16.76 -15.72
CA SER A 195 18.99 -16.20 -16.63
C SER A 195 18.38 -17.37 -17.39
N LEU A 196 17.14 -17.73 -17.06
CA LEU A 196 16.30 -18.46 -17.99
C LEU A 196 15.98 -17.50 -19.13
N ASP A 197 16.75 -17.57 -20.21
CA ASP A 197 16.52 -16.75 -21.39
C ASP A 197 15.21 -17.17 -22.04
N LEU A 198 14.24 -16.25 -22.00
CA LEU A 198 12.90 -16.37 -22.59
C LEU A 198 12.92 -16.66 -24.11
N LEU A 199 14.09 -16.57 -24.75
CA LEU A 199 14.30 -16.79 -26.17
C LEU A 199 14.45 -18.28 -26.54
N ASP A 200 14.67 -19.18 -25.57
CA ASP A 200 14.81 -20.62 -25.81
C ASP A 200 13.45 -21.32 -26.08
N PHE A 201 12.33 -20.69 -25.72
CA PHE A 201 10.97 -21.22 -25.95
C PHE A 201 10.41 -20.92 -27.34
N LEU A 202 11.16 -20.23 -28.21
CA LEU A 202 10.70 -19.75 -29.52
C LEU A 202 11.37 -20.45 -30.71
N GLN A 203 12.13 -21.51 -30.48
CA GLN A 203 12.72 -22.30 -31.56
C GLN A 203 11.74 -23.42 -31.99
N PRO A 204 11.41 -23.54 -33.29
CA PRO A 204 10.34 -24.41 -33.81
C PRO A 204 10.64 -25.92 -33.71
#